data_AF-A0A1J6J4V6-F1
#
_entry.id   AF-A0A1J6J4V6-F1
#
_cell.length_a   1.000
_cell.length_b   1.000
_cell.length_c   1.000
_cell.angle_alpha   90.00
_cell.angle_beta   90.00
_cell.angle_gamma   90.00
#
_symmetry.space_group_name_H-M   'P 1'
#
loop_
_entity.id
_entity.type
_entity.pdbx_description
1 polymer ?
#
loop_
_entity_poly.entity_id
_entity_poly.type
_entity_poly.pdbx_seq_one_letter_code
_entity_poly.pdbx_strand_id
1 'polypeptide(L)'
;IKHGGKATSFNRVVHEVYNTLHYLAKVRYNWLQNIPLQWTDKIKFFEAYRPVIITKRVTWQMPDARWFKCNTDGASRGNPGLSFYGFCVRDSTGDVIFAKANQIGVSTNL
;
A
#
# COMPACT_ATOMS: atom_id res chain seq x y z
N ILE A 1 -3.14 -47.63 -15.64
CA ILE A 1 -3.20 -46.16 -15.49
C ILE A 1 -4.12 -45.85 -14.32
N LYS A 2 -3.55 -45.73 -13.12
CA LYS A 2 -4.25 -45.47 -11.86
C LYS A 2 -4.19 -43.97 -11.61
N HIS A 3 -5.15 -43.18 -12.08
CA HIS A 3 -5.57 -41.87 -11.53
C HIS A 3 -6.77 -41.42 -12.37
N GLY A 4 -7.95 -41.95 -12.06
CA GLY A 4 -9.21 -41.50 -12.64
C GLY A 4 -9.52 -40.10 -12.15
N GLY A 5 -9.01 -39.09 -12.87
CA GLY A 5 -9.44 -37.71 -12.70
C GLY A 5 -10.93 -37.63 -13.04
N LYS A 6 -11.80 -37.53 -12.03
CA LYS A 6 -13.20 -37.16 -12.26
C LYS A 6 -13.16 -35.85 -13.05
N ALA A 7 -13.70 -35.86 -14.27
CA ALA A 7 -13.83 -34.66 -15.08
C ALA A 7 -14.49 -33.57 -14.22
N THR A 8 -13.72 -32.54 -13.88
CA THR A 8 -14.22 -31.42 -13.08
C THR A 8 -15.29 -30.73 -13.93
N SER A 9 -16.53 -30.70 -13.43
CA SER A 9 -17.61 -30.05 -14.17
C SER A 9 -17.35 -28.55 -14.29
N PHE A 10 -17.77 -27.95 -15.41
CA PHE A 10 -17.72 -26.51 -15.61
C PHE A 10 -18.31 -25.74 -14.42
N ASN A 11 -19.47 -26.19 -13.92
CA ASN A 11 -20.13 -25.59 -12.76
C ASN A 11 -19.27 -25.64 -11.49
N ARG A 12 -18.49 -26.71 -11.29
CA ARG A 12 -17.56 -26.80 -10.17
C ARG A 12 -16.44 -25.76 -10.30
N VAL A 13 -15.84 -25.62 -11.48
CA VAL A 13 -14.80 -24.60 -11.71
C VAL A 13 -15.34 -23.20 -11.46
N VAL A 14 -16.52 -22.88 -12.00
CA VAL A 14 -17.18 -21.58 -11.80
C VAL A 14 -17.42 -21.32 -10.31
N HIS A 15 -17.91 -22.33 -9.57
CA HIS A 15 -18.13 -22.21 -8.13
C HIS A 15 -16.82 -21.96 -7.34
N GLU A 16 -15.74 -22.66 -7.67
CA GLU A 16 -14.43 -22.44 -7.03
C GLU A 16 -13.89 -21.02 -7.29
N VAL A 17 -14.07 -20.50 -8.50
CA VAL A 17 -13.71 -19.10 -8.83
C VAL A 17 -14.52 -18.13 -7.99
N TYR A 18 -15.84 -18.33 -7.87
CA TYR A 18 -16.70 -17.47 -7.04
C TYR A 18 -16.34 -17.49 -5.56
N ASN A 19 -15.99 -18.66 -5.02
CA ASN A 19 -15.54 -18.81 -3.64
C ASN A 19 -14.19 -18.12 -3.42
N THR A 20 -13.25 -18.31 -4.34
CA THR A 20 -11.93 -17.66 -4.27
C THR A 20 -12.07 -16.14 -4.26
N LEU A 21 -12.88 -15.58 -5.15
CA LEU A 21 -13.15 -14.14 -5.18
C LEU A 21 -13.86 -13.66 -3.91
N HIS A 22 -14.76 -14.46 -3.34
CA HIS A 22 -15.42 -14.15 -2.08
C HIS A 22 -14.43 -14.04 -0.91
N TYR A 23 -13.55 -15.02 -0.78
CA TYR A 23 -12.53 -15.03 0.27
C TYR A 23 -11.52 -13.92 0.09
N LEU A 24 -11.09 -13.66 -1.16
CA LEU A 24 -10.23 -12.52 -1.47
C LEU A 24 -10.89 -11.21 -1.06
N ALA A 25 -12.18 -11.02 -1.38
CA ALA A 25 -12.91 -9.82 -1.02
C ALA A 25 -13.03 -9.65 0.50
N LYS A 26 -13.30 -10.73 1.26
CA LYS A 26 -13.31 -10.71 2.72
C LYS A 26 -11.96 -10.33 3.33
N VAL A 27 -10.86 -10.80 2.73
CA VAL A 27 -9.50 -10.47 3.21
C VAL A 27 -9.14 -9.02 2.87
N ARG A 28 -9.42 -8.57 1.65
CA ARG A 28 -9.05 -7.23 1.16
C ARG A 28 -9.94 -6.12 1.71
N TYR A 29 -11.20 -6.42 1.98
CA TYR A 29 -12.22 -5.47 2.41
C TYR A 29 -12.91 -5.95 3.69
N ASN A 30 -12.12 -6.23 4.73
CA ASN A 30 -12.61 -6.81 5.98
C ASN A 30 -13.63 -5.94 6.75
N TRP A 31 -13.72 -4.65 6.41
CA TRP A 31 -14.71 -3.72 6.95
C TRP A 31 -16.06 -3.77 6.22
N LEU A 32 -16.13 -4.39 5.03
CA LEU A 32 -17.38 -4.59 4.30
C LEU A 32 -18.09 -5.83 4.85
N GLN A 33 -19.11 -5.59 5.67
CA GLN A 33 -19.96 -6.66 6.18
C GLN A 33 -20.97 -7.11 5.12
N ASN A 34 -21.42 -8.37 5.23
CA ASN A 34 -22.51 -8.94 4.42
C ASN A 34 -22.28 -8.91 2.90
N ILE A 35 -21.03 -9.13 2.44
CA ILE A 35 -20.74 -9.33 1.01
C ILE A 35 -21.63 -10.47 0.49
N PRO A 36 -22.49 -10.23 -0.53
CA PRO A 36 -23.39 -11.24 -1.07
C PRO A 36 -22.64 -12.48 -1.58
N LEU A 37 -23.30 -13.64 -1.68
CA LEU A 37 -22.68 -14.86 -2.24
C LEU A 37 -22.84 -14.94 -3.77
N GLN A 38 -23.97 -14.47 -4.29
CA GLN A 38 -24.28 -14.50 -5.73
C GLN A 38 -23.47 -13.45 -6.50
N TRP A 39 -23.00 -13.84 -7.69
CA TRP A 39 -22.13 -12.99 -8.51
C TRP A 39 -22.80 -11.67 -8.90
N THR A 40 -24.03 -11.72 -9.39
CA THR A 40 -24.79 -10.53 -9.81
C THR A 40 -24.96 -9.53 -8.68
N ASP A 41 -25.19 -10.03 -7.45
CA ASP A 41 -25.40 -9.18 -6.28
C ASP A 41 -24.07 -8.63 -5.75
N LYS A 42 -22.98 -9.40 -5.84
CA LYS A 42 -21.62 -8.92 -5.54
C LYS A 42 -21.23 -7.75 -6.45
N ILE A 43 -21.47 -7.87 -7.76
CA ILE A 43 -21.16 -6.79 -8.71
C ILE A 43 -21.91 -5.52 -8.32
N LYS A 44 -23.23 -5.61 -8.12
CA LYS A 44 -24.03 -4.46 -7.67
C LYS A 44 -23.56 -3.90 -6.33
N PHE A 45 -23.19 -4.77 -5.38
CA PHE A 45 -22.67 -4.37 -4.08
C PHE A 45 -21.38 -3.54 -4.21
N PHE A 46 -20.41 -4.01 -4.99
CA PHE A 46 -19.14 -3.30 -5.19
C PHE A 46 -19.28 -2.06 -6.08
N GLU A 47 -20.15 -2.07 -7.08
CA GLU A 47 -20.47 -0.90 -7.91
C GLU A 47 -21.18 0.20 -7.12
N ALA A 48 -22.03 -0.18 -6.14
CA ALA A 48 -22.69 0.76 -5.24
C ALA A 48 -21.78 1.25 -4.11
N TYR A 49 -20.71 0.52 -3.80
CA TYR A 49 -19.80 0.90 -2.74
C TYR A 49 -19.12 2.24 -3.03
N ARG A 50 -19.16 3.15 -2.07
CA ARG A 50 -18.45 4.43 -2.08
C ARG A 50 -17.55 4.48 -0.86
N PRO A 51 -16.22 4.29 -1.01
CA PRO A 51 -15.34 4.36 0.14
C PRO A 51 -15.37 5.77 0.73
N VAL A 52 -15.38 5.85 2.05
CA VAL A 52 -15.14 7.12 2.74
C VAL A 52 -13.65 7.43 2.59
N ILE A 53 -13.32 8.40 1.73
CA ILE A 53 -11.96 8.89 1.54
C ILE A 53 -11.73 10.03 2.54
N ILE A 54 -10.90 9.79 3.55
CA ILE A 54 -10.47 10.82 4.50
C ILE A 54 -9.15 11.40 3.99
N THR A 55 -9.20 12.65 3.51
CA THR A 55 -7.98 13.37 3.12
C THR A 55 -7.53 14.26 4.28
N LYS A 56 -6.30 14.07 4.76
CA LYS A 56 -5.66 14.97 5.73
C LYS A 56 -4.58 15.75 5.01
N ARG A 57 -4.72 17.08 4.97
CA ARG A 57 -3.64 17.95 4.49
C ARG A 57 -2.51 17.93 5.52
N VAL A 58 -1.34 17.41 5.13
CA VAL A 58 -0.12 17.47 5.93
C VAL A 58 0.77 18.55 5.34
N THR A 59 0.88 19.67 6.05
CA THR A 59 1.78 20.77 5.70
C THR A 59 2.99 20.73 6.61
N TRP A 60 4.16 21.11 6.10
CA TRP A 60 5.30 21.40 6.97
C TRP A 60 4.94 22.56 7.91
N GLN A 61 5.31 22.41 9.18
CA GLN A 61 5.12 23.40 10.23
C GLN A 61 6.45 23.59 10.95
N MET A 62 6.72 24.77 11.48
CA MET A 62 7.91 24.97 12.32
C MET A 62 7.83 24.05 13.55
N PRO A 63 8.95 23.51 14.04
CA PRO A 63 8.96 22.76 15.28
C PRO A 63 8.78 23.72 16.47
N ASP A 64 8.28 23.20 17.58
CA ASP A 64 8.10 23.97 18.81
C ASP A 64 9.45 24.47 19.36
N ALA A 65 9.42 25.47 20.23
CA ALA A 65 10.62 25.99 20.88
C ALA A 65 11.46 24.87 21.51
N ARG A 66 12.78 24.89 21.29
CA ARG A 66 13.76 23.87 21.73
C ARG A 66 13.67 22.51 21.00
N TRP A 67 12.82 22.39 19.98
CA TRP A 67 12.80 21.22 19.10
C TRP A 67 13.54 21.49 17.81
N PHE A 68 14.09 20.42 17.24
CA PHE A 68 14.62 20.40 15.89
C PHE A 68 13.74 19.54 14.99
N LYS A 69 13.63 19.93 13.71
CA LYS A 69 12.96 19.14 12.68
C LYS A 69 13.97 18.69 11.65
N CYS A 70 14.17 17.38 11.54
CA CYS A 70 15.01 16.78 10.52
C CYS A 70 14.14 16.34 9.33
N ASN A 71 14.39 16.90 8.15
CA ASN A 71 13.78 16.47 6.90
C ASN A 71 14.80 15.62 6.14
N THR A 72 14.44 14.36 5.85
CA THR A 72 15.29 13.38 5.17
C THR A 72 14.74 13.05 3.80
N ASP A 73 15.60 12.76 2.84
CA ASP A 73 15.25 12.26 1.51
C ASP A 73 16.25 11.21 1.04
N GLY A 74 15.79 10.29 0.19
CA GLY A 74 16.61 9.23 -0.40
C GLY A 74 16.52 9.28 -1.92
N ALA A 75 17.65 9.02 -2.59
CA ALA A 75 17.71 8.95 -4.05
C ALA A 75 18.37 7.65 -4.49
N SER A 76 17.82 6.99 -5.52
CA SER A 76 18.41 5.78 -6.12
C SER A 76 18.35 5.83 -7.65
N ARG A 77 19.40 5.30 -8.31
CA ARG A 77 19.50 5.17 -9.77
C ARG A 77 19.13 3.77 -10.28
N GLY A 78 18.26 3.04 -9.60
CA GLY A 78 17.76 1.75 -10.08
C GLY A 78 17.48 0.74 -8.98
N ASN A 79 17.29 -0.52 -9.38
CA ASN A 79 17.03 -1.62 -8.46
C ASN A 79 17.68 -2.95 -8.96
N PRO A 80 18.91 -3.29 -8.55
CA PRO A 80 19.79 -2.49 -7.69
C PRO A 80 20.43 -1.31 -8.44
N GLY A 81 20.73 -0.24 -7.72
CA GLY A 81 21.34 0.97 -8.28
C GLY A 81 22.05 1.81 -7.23
N LEU A 82 22.89 2.75 -7.69
CA LEU A 82 23.60 3.67 -6.80
C LEU A 82 22.60 4.51 -6.01
N SER A 83 22.75 4.51 -4.69
CA SER A 83 21.83 5.13 -3.74
C SER A 83 22.51 6.13 -2.82
N PHE A 84 21.75 7.14 -2.42
CA PHE A 84 22.17 8.30 -1.65
C PHE A 84 21.14 8.63 -0.59
N TYR A 85 21.58 9.28 0.50
CA TYR A 85 20.71 9.98 1.43
C TYR A 85 21.02 11.47 1.44
N GLY A 86 20.02 12.26 1.79
CA GLY A 86 20.15 13.67 2.14
C GLY A 86 19.28 13.99 3.35
N PHE A 87 19.71 14.94 4.17
CA PHE A 87 18.86 15.51 5.20
C PHE A 87 19.24 16.96 5.53
N CYS A 88 18.28 17.71 6.03
CA CYS A 88 18.48 19.01 6.66
C CYS A 88 17.78 19.05 8.03
N VAL A 89 18.43 19.68 9.01
CA VAL A 89 17.92 19.92 10.35
C VAL A 89 17.59 21.39 10.47
N ARG A 90 16.36 21.68 10.90
CA ARG A 90 15.86 23.01 11.18
C ARG A 90 15.60 23.20 12.66
N ASP A 91 15.86 24.38 13.18
CA ASP A 91 15.49 24.76 14.55
C ASP A 91 14.03 25.25 14.63
N SER A 92 13.66 25.77 15.79
CA SER A 92 12.31 26.28 16.07
C SER A 92 11.96 27.58 15.34
N THR A 93 12.94 28.33 14.80
CA THR A 93 12.66 29.46 13.90
C THR A 93 12.48 29.01 12.46
N GLY A 94 12.73 27.73 12.18
CA GLY A 94 12.64 27.13 10.85
C GLY A 94 13.94 27.25 10.05
N ASP A 95 14.99 27.81 10.64
CA ASP A 95 16.28 28.02 10.00
C ASP A 95 17.04 26.70 9.87
N VAL A 96 17.71 26.50 8.73
CA VAL A 96 18.55 25.31 8.54
C VAL A 96 19.84 25.48 9.33
N ILE A 97 20.00 24.69 10.38
CA ILE A 97 21.19 24.72 11.23
C ILE A 97 22.22 23.66 10.83
N PHE A 98 21.80 22.62 10.09
CA PHE A 98 22.68 21.57 9.60
C PHE A 98 22.10 20.90 8.36
N ALA A 99 22.95 20.51 7.41
CA ALA A 99 22.54 19.69 6.27
C ALA A 99 23.67 18.76 5.86
N LYS A 100 23.32 17.56 5.38
CA LYS A 100 24.27 16.57 4.88
C LYS A 100 23.62 15.72 3.79
N ALA A 101 24.41 15.38 2.79
CA ALA A 101 24.08 14.33 1.83
C ALA A 101 25.29 13.44 1.61
N ASN A 102 25.08 12.15 1.41
CA ASN A 102 26.15 11.23 1.06
C ASN A 102 25.64 10.00 0.30
N GLN A 103 26.55 9.35 -0.41
CA GLN A 103 26.32 8.07 -1.04
C GLN A 103 26.29 6.95 0.00
N ILE A 104 25.39 5.98 -0.19
CA ILE A 104 25.28 4.76 0.63
C ILE A 104 25.98 3.59 -0.05
N GLY A 105 25.93 3.54 -1.39
CA GLY A 105 26.44 2.44 -2.20
C GLY A 105 25.38 1.96 -3.19
N VAL A 106 25.58 0.76 -3.76
CA VAL A 106 24.58 0.13 -4.63
C VAL A 106 23.60 -0.65 -3.75
N SER A 107 22.31 -0.35 -3.84
CA SER A 107 21.25 -1.04 -3.09
C SER A 107 20.01 -1.29 -3.94
N THR A 108 19.18 -2.23 -3.47
CA THR A 108 17.87 -2.59 -4.02
C THR A 108 16.77 -1.88 -3.24
N ASN A 109 15.56 -1.77 -3.79
CA ASN A 109 14.41 -1.37 -2.98
C ASN A 109 14.19 -2.43 -1.88
N LEU A 110 14.12 -1.98 -0.63
CA LEU A 110 13.63 -2.82 0.47
C LEU A 110 12.14 -3.14 0.29
#